data_AF-A0A7W4GBV2-F1
#
_entry.id   AF-A0A7W4GBV2-F1
#
_cell.length_a   1.000
_cell.length_b   1.000
_cell.length_c   1.000
_cell.angle_alpha   90.00
_cell.angle_beta   90.00
_cell.angle_gamma   90.00
#
_symmetry.space_group_name_H-M   'P 1'
#
loop_
_entity.id
_entity.type
_entity.pdbx_description
1 polymer ?
#
loop_
_entity_poly.entity_id
_entity_poly.type
_entity_poly.pdbx_seq_one_letter_code
_entity_poly.pdbx_strand_id
1 'polypeptide(L)' 'MTPALNQQSLGLLIKETRNNAALTQDVAAMLCGVTKKTLIRVEKGEDVYISTVFKILNGLGISILAAQHSDAYSNGWY' A
#
# COMPACT_ATOMS: atom_id res chain seq x y z
N MET A 1 -18.18 0.56 3.82
CA MET A 1 -17.67 1.09 2.54
C MET A 1 -16.23 0.63 2.41
N THR A 2 -15.90 -0.16 1.39
CA THR A 2 -14.50 -0.49 1.08
C THR A 2 -13.82 0.79 0.59
N PRO A 3 -12.72 1.25 1.22
CA PRO A 3 -12.03 2.45 0.77
C PRO A 3 -11.53 2.27 -0.67
N ALA A 4 -11.58 3.33 -1.46
CA ALA A 4 -11.07 3.32 -2.83
C ALA A 4 -9.59 2.87 -2.86
N LEU A 5 -9.22 2.05 -3.83
CA LEU A 5 -7.84 1.64 -4.03
C LEU A 5 -7.05 2.81 -4.63
N ASN A 6 -6.28 3.51 -3.80
CA ASN A 6 -5.45 4.65 -4.20
C ASN A 6 -4.18 4.72 -3.33
N GLN A 7 -3.32 5.70 -3.60
CA GLN A 7 -2.05 5.86 -2.90
C GLN A 7 -2.26 6.16 -1.41
N GLN A 8 -3.31 6.90 -1.05
CA GLN A 8 -3.59 7.27 0.33
C GLN A 8 -4.07 6.08 1.16
N SER A 9 -4.96 5.25 0.61
CA SER A 9 -5.44 4.05 1.30
C SER A 9 -4.35 3.00 1.46
N LEU A 10 -3.48 2.82 0.46
CA LEU A 10 -2.30 1.96 0.57
C LEU A 10 -1.26 2.50 1.57
N GLY A 11 -0.98 3.80 1.53
CA GLY A 11 -0.05 4.45 2.47
C GLY A 11 -0.51 4.32 3.92
N LEU A 12 -1.82 4.47 4.15
CA LEU A 12 -2.43 4.28 5.47
C LEU A 12 -2.29 2.83 5.96
N LEU A 13 -2.61 1.84 5.12
CA LEU A 13 -2.46 0.42 5.45
C LEU A 13 -1.01 0.08 5.86
N ILE A 14 -0.02 0.60 5.12
CA ILE A 14 1.40 0.42 5.42
C ILE A 14 1.74 1.04 6.79
N LYS A 15 1.28 2.27 7.04
CA LYS A 15 1.52 2.99 8.30
C LYS A 15 0.91 2.27 9.50
N GLU A 16 -0.33 1.80 9.37
CA GLU A 16 -1.03 1.05 10.41
C GLU A 16 -0.34 -0.28 10.70
N THR A 17 0.04 -1.03 9.66
CA THR A 17 0.78 -2.28 9.82
C THR A 17 2.11 -2.05 10.55
N ARG A 18 2.85 -1.00 10.17
CA ARG A 18 4.10 -0.64 10.85
C ARG A 18 3.85 -0.30 12.33
N ASN A 19 2.83 0.50 12.63
CA ASN A 19 2.49 0.90 14.00
C ASN A 19 2.05 -0.30 14.85
N ASN A 20 1.25 -1.22 14.29
CA ASN A 20 0.80 -2.43 14.97
C ASN A 20 1.96 -3.37 15.30
N ALA A 21 3.02 -3.35 14.48
CA ALA A 21 4.29 -4.05 14.75
C ALA A 21 5.25 -3.26 15.68
N ALA A 22 4.83 -2.10 16.20
CA ALA A 22 5.64 -1.20 17.02
C ALA A 22 6.99 -0.80 16.38
N LEU A 23 7.06 -0.75 15.05
CA LEU A 23 8.27 -0.41 14.32
C LEU A 23 8.38 1.10 14.12
N THR A 24 9.56 1.65 14.36
CA THR A 24 9.89 3.00 13.89
C THR A 24 10.01 3.02 12.37
N GLN A 25 9.89 4.20 11.77
CA GLN A 25 10.09 4.35 10.32
C GLN A 25 11.50 3.96 9.89
N ASP A 26 12.52 4.19 10.73
CA ASP A 26 13.90 3.80 10.42
C ASP A 26 14.05 2.28 10.35
N VAL A 27 13.52 1.56 11.35
CA VAL A 27 13.60 0.09 11.39
C VAL A 27 12.80 -0.53 10.26
N ALA A 28 11.57 -0.07 10.02
CA ALA A 28 10.75 -0.58 8.93
C ALA A 28 11.37 -0.31 7.54
N ALA A 29 11.95 0.87 7.34
CA ALA A 29 12.62 1.19 6.08
C ALA A 29 13.83 0.27 5.84
N MET A 30 14.62 0.00 6.89
CA MET A 30 15.73 -0.96 6.83
C MET A 30 15.26 -2.37 6.48
N LEU A 31 14.21 -2.87 7.12
CA LEU A 31 13.62 -4.19 6.84
C LEU A 31 13.13 -4.30 5.39
N CYS A 32 12.55 -3.22 4.86
CA CYS A 32 12.02 -3.18 3.51
C CYS A 32 13.08 -2.88 2.43
N GLY A 33 14.34 -2.61 2.81
CA GLY A 33 15.40 -2.23 1.88
C GLY A 33 15.16 -0.89 1.17
N VAL A 34 14.57 0.08 1.87
CA VAL A 34 14.31 1.44 1.36
C VAL A 34 14.85 2.50 2.33
N THR A 35 14.91 3.76 1.89
CA THR A 35 15.28 4.86 2.80
C THR A 35 14.10 5.24 3.70
N LYS A 36 14.36 5.77 4.90
CA LYS A 36 13.33 6.34 5.79
C LYS A 36 12.46 7.37 5.06
N LYS A 37 13.09 8.25 4.27
CA LYS A 37 12.39 9.26 3.47
C LYS A 37 11.42 8.61 2.49
N THR A 38 11.83 7.55 1.81
CA THR A 38 10.99 6.80 0.89
C THR A 38 9.77 6.20 1.60
N LEU A 39 9.98 5.56 2.77
CA LEU A 39 8.87 5.02 3.55
C LEU A 39 7.89 6.11 4.01
N ILE A 40 8.37 7.26 4.48
CA ILE A 40 7.53 8.40 4.87
C ILE A 40 6.65 8.87 3.71
N ARG A 41 7.22 8.99 2.50
CA ARG A 41 6.48 9.42 1.30
C ARG A 41 5.38 8.42 0.95
N VAL A 42 5.68 7.13 1.03
CA VAL A 42 4.69 6.05 0.82
C VAL A 42 3.57 6.13 1.86
N GLU A 43 3.89 6.27 3.15
CA GLU A 43 2.89 6.40 4.22
C GLU A 43 2.00 7.64 4.10
N LYS A 44 2.46 8.67 3.41
CA LYS A 44 1.70 9.88 3.09
C LYS A 44 0.86 9.75 1.81
N GLY A 45 1.00 8.67 1.05
CA GLY A 45 0.34 8.49 -0.24
C GLY A 45 0.88 9.42 -1.32
N GLU A 46 2.16 9.82 -1.24
CA GLU A 46 2.81 10.58 -2.31
C GLU A 46 3.07 9.70 -3.54
N ASP A 47 3.29 10.32 -4.69
CA ASP A 47 3.67 9.62 -5.91
C ASP A 47 5.06 8.97 -5.76
N VAL A 48 5.10 7.66 -5.92
CA VAL A 48 6.27 6.80 -5.78
C VAL A 48 6.14 5.61 -6.74
N TYR A 49 7.26 5.07 -7.18
CA TYR A 49 7.25 3.90 -8.04
C TYR A 49 6.54 2.72 -7.38
N ILE A 50 5.65 2.06 -8.13
CA ILE A 50 4.92 0.87 -7.68
C ILE A 50 5.86 -0.25 -7.18
N SER A 51 7.06 -0.37 -7.76
CA SER A 51 8.09 -1.32 -7.31
C SER A 51 8.56 -1.04 -5.88
N THR A 52 8.60 0.23 -5.47
CA THR A 52 8.91 0.62 -4.09
C THR A 52 7.80 0.18 -3.15
N VAL A 53 6.55 0.38 -3.56
CA VAL A 53 5.38 -0.03 -2.78
C VAL A 53 5.40 -1.54 -2.56
N PHE A 54 5.62 -2.34 -3.62
CA PHE A 54 5.71 -3.80 -3.48
C PHE A 54 6.86 -4.27 -2.60
N LYS A 55 8.04 -3.62 -2.65
CA LYS A 55 9.13 -3.91 -1.72
C LYS A 55 8.71 -3.70 -0.26
N ILE A 56 8.03 -2.60 0.02
CA ILE A 56 7.58 -2.27 1.38
C ILE A 56 6.50 -3.23 1.85
N LEU A 57 5.52 -3.55 0.99
CA LEU A 57 4.46 -4.51 1.31
C LEU A 57 5.07 -5.88 1.66
N ASN A 58 5.99 -6.38 0.82
CA ASN A 58 6.68 -7.64 1.07
C ASN A 58 7.52 -7.59 2.37
N GLY A 59 8.26 -6.50 2.60
CA GLY A 59 9.08 -6.33 3.80
C GLY A 59 8.29 -6.24 5.10
N LEU A 60 7.04 -5.78 5.04
CA LEU A 60 6.11 -5.76 6.18
C LEU A 60 5.18 -6.97 6.26
N GLY A 61 5.31 -7.94 5.35
CA GLY A 61 4.45 -9.12 5.30
C GLY A 61 3.00 -8.83 4.86
N ILE A 62 2.76 -7.73 4.16
CA ILE A 62 1.44 -7.35 3.64
C ILE A 62 1.22 -8.02 2.28
N SER A 63 0.13 -8.78 2.16
CA SER A 63 -0.31 -9.40 0.91
C SER A 63 -1.43 -8.58 0.27
N ILE A 64 -1.38 -8.39 -1.05
CA ILE A 64 -2.46 -7.76 -1.82
C ILE A 64 -3.11 -8.81 -2.71
N LEU A 65 -4.43 -8.89 -2.64
CA LEU A 65 -5.26 -9.67 -3.56
C LEU A 65 -6.07 -8.70 -4.41
N ALA A 66 -5.79 -8.69 -5.71
CA ALA A 66 -6.59 -7.95 -6.67
C ALA A 66 -7.77 -8.81 -7.13
N ALA A 67 -8.97 -8.25 -7.10
CA ALA A 67 -10.17 -8.84 -7.66
C ALA A 67 -10.79 -7.87 -8.65
N GLN A 68 -11.39 -8.39 -9.72
CA GLN A 68 -12.16 -7.57 -10.63
C GLN A 68 -13.39 -7.06 -9.89
N HIS A 69 -13.64 -5.75 -9.94
CA HIS A 69 -14.93 -5.23 -9.53
C HIS A 69 -15.95 -5.77 -10.52
N SER A 70 -16.82 -6.68 -10.06
CA SER A 70 -17.93 -7.20 -10.86
C SER A 70 -19.00 -6.13 -10.97
N ASP A 71 -18.68 -5.02 -11.62
CA ASP A 71 -19.74 -4.24 -12.26
C ASP A 71 -20.25 -5.12 -13.39
N ALA A 72 -21.36 -5.78 -13.13
CA ALA A 72 -22.11 -6.49 -14.13
C ALA A 72 -22.19 -5.60 -15.37
N TYR A 73 -21.74 -6.11 -16.52
CA TYR A 73 -22.19 -5.62 -17.81
C TYR A 73 -23.71 -5.88 -17.93
N SER A 74 -24.50 -5.14 -17.17
CA SER A 74 -25.94 -4.97 -17.40
C SER A 74 -26.10 -3.62 -18.09
N ASN A 75 -25.93 -3.62 -19.39
CA ASN A 75 -27.01 -3.27 -20.31
C ASN A 75 -26.52 -3.44 -21.74
N GLY A 76 -27.13 -4.40 -22.42
CA GLY A 76 -26.93 -4.66 -23.82
C GLY A 76 -27.23 -3.42 -24.66
N TRP A 77 -26.38 -3.22 -25.66
CA TRP A 77 -26.72 -2.42 -26.83
C TRP A 77 -27.23 -3.40 -27.88
N TYR A 78 -28.55 -3.58 -27.92
CA TYR A 78 -29.30 -3.99 -29.12
C TYR A 78 -30.06 -2.77 -29.62
#